data_AF-A0A5S3YMP2-F1
#
_entry.id   AF-A0A5S3YMP2-F1
#
_cell.length_a   1.000
_cell.length_b   1.000
_cell.length_c   1.000
_cell.angle_alpha   90.00
_cell.angle_beta   90.00
_cell.angle_gamma   90.00
#
_symmetry.space_group_name_H-M   'P 1'
#
loop_
_entity.id
_entity.type
_entity.pdbx_description
1 polymer ?
#
loop_
_entity_poly.entity_id
_entity_poly.type
_entity_poly.pdbx_seq_one_letter_code
_entity_poly.pdbx_strand_id
1 'polypeptide(L)'
;MTKANTAAKPDEMTSMREEMNAIRQLLEHQVSGLMQQDMARRDPTRACLTDRLQGMGIDAEVAEQMACFIPDDVSRKEAWNALLSMVVNQMHTTNNDILRQGGVYALVGPTGVGKTTTVAKLAALGAQKYGADKVALITTDTYRIGAY
;
A
#
# COMPACT_ATOMS: atom_id res chain seq x y z
N MET A 1 -64.05 28.75 -17.98
CA MET A 1 -63.20 28.02 -18.93
C MET A 1 -61.77 28.05 -18.43
N THR A 2 -61.30 26.88 -18.04
CA THR A 2 -60.02 26.53 -17.43
C THR A 2 -58.90 26.59 -18.47
N LYS A 3 -57.74 27.16 -18.14
CA LYS A 3 -56.46 26.81 -18.78
C LYS A 3 -55.44 26.54 -17.70
N ALA A 4 -55.09 25.26 -17.60
CA ALA A 4 -53.93 24.75 -16.89
C ALA A 4 -52.65 25.20 -17.62
N ASN A 5 -51.59 25.52 -16.86
CA ASN A 5 -50.23 25.64 -17.38
C ASN A 5 -49.27 25.07 -16.31
N THR A 6 -49.07 23.76 -16.35
CA THR A 6 -47.84 23.08 -16.82
C THR A 6 -46.86 22.86 -15.68
N ALA A 7 -47.02 21.72 -15.00
CA ALA A 7 -45.99 21.12 -14.17
C ALA A 7 -44.79 20.78 -15.07
N ALA A 8 -43.58 21.21 -14.67
CA ALA A 8 -42.34 20.87 -15.34
C ALA A 8 -42.27 19.36 -15.61
N LYS A 9 -41.94 18.97 -16.84
CA LYS A 9 -41.93 17.57 -17.25
C LYS A 9 -40.88 16.83 -16.42
N PRO A 10 -41.17 15.60 -15.93
CA PRO A 10 -40.23 14.81 -15.13
C PRO A 10 -38.88 14.57 -15.84
N ASP A 11 -38.88 14.61 -17.17
CA ASP A 11 -37.70 14.48 -18.03
C ASP A 11 -36.74 15.69 -17.93
N GLU A 12 -37.27 16.91 -17.86
CA GLU A 12 -36.46 18.14 -17.70
C GLU A 12 -35.82 18.21 -16.31
N MET A 13 -36.53 17.78 -15.26
CA MET A 13 -35.95 17.63 -13.91
C MET A 13 -34.88 16.55 -13.83
N THR A 14 -34.92 15.54 -14.71
CA THR A 14 -33.93 14.46 -14.73
C THR A 14 -32.69 14.91 -15.49
N SER A 15 -32.86 15.57 -16.64
CA SER A 15 -31.78 16.21 -17.40
C SER A 15 -31.03 17.28 -16.59
N MET A 16 -31.74 18.14 -15.84
CA MET A 16 -31.10 19.11 -14.95
C MET A 16 -30.30 18.44 -13.82
N ARG A 17 -30.74 17.30 -13.29
CA ARG A 17 -29.98 16.55 -12.27
C ARG A 17 -28.72 15.93 -12.84
N GLU A 18 -28.77 15.44 -14.07
CA GLU A 18 -27.60 14.90 -14.77
C GLU A 18 -26.55 15.99 -15.03
N GLU A 19 -26.99 17.17 -15.49
CA GLU A 19 -26.09 18.33 -15.68
C GLU A 19 -25.47 18.80 -14.35
N MET A 20 -26.26 18.90 -13.28
CA MET A 20 -25.76 19.26 -11.95
C MET A 20 -24.77 18.23 -11.39
N ASN A 21 -24.98 16.94 -11.66
CA ASN A 21 -24.03 15.89 -11.29
C ASN A 21 -22.74 15.98 -12.12
N ALA A 22 -22.83 16.30 -13.41
CA ALA A 22 -21.66 16.51 -14.27
C ALA A 22 -20.83 17.72 -13.81
N ILE A 23 -21.48 18.83 -13.47
CA ILE A 23 -20.81 20.02 -12.90
C ILE A 23 -20.17 19.68 -11.56
N ARG A 24 -20.88 18.95 -10.68
CA ARG A 24 -20.35 18.52 -9.39
C ARG A 24 -19.10 17.65 -9.55
N GLN A 25 -19.14 16.65 -10.44
CA GLN A 25 -17.99 15.77 -10.70
C GLN A 25 -16.79 16.55 -11.27
N LEU A 26 -17.04 17.50 -12.16
CA LEU A 26 -15.99 18.36 -12.72
C LEU A 26 -15.38 19.26 -11.64
N LEU A 27 -16.20 19.86 -10.77
CA LEU A 27 -15.74 20.66 -9.64
C LEU A 27 -14.95 19.83 -8.62
N GLU A 28 -15.42 18.63 -8.29
CA GLU A 28 -14.72 17.70 -7.40
C GLU A 28 -13.33 17.34 -7.97
N HIS A 29 -13.26 17.06 -9.27
CA HIS A 29 -11.99 16.78 -9.94
C HIS A 29 -11.03 17.98 -9.97
N GLN A 30 -11.53 19.18 -10.31
CA GLN A 30 -10.70 20.38 -10.35
C GLN A 30 -10.22 20.84 -8.97
N VAL A 31 -11.09 20.78 -7.95
CA VAL A 31 -10.73 21.13 -6.57
C VAL A 31 -9.66 20.18 -6.03
N SER A 32 -9.80 18.87 -6.29
CA SER A 32 -8.79 17.89 -5.89
C SER A 32 -7.43 18.18 -6.55
N GLY A 33 -7.41 18.55 -7.83
CA GLY A 33 -6.17 18.90 -8.54
C GLY A 33 -5.53 20.20 -8.03
N LEU A 34 -6.34 21.21 -7.68
CA LEU A 34 -5.85 22.48 -7.14
C LEU A 34 -5.24 22.33 -5.74
N MET A 35 -5.85 21.53 -4.86
CA MET A 35 -5.31 21.26 -3.52
C MET A 35 -3.95 20.56 -3.58
N GLN A 36 -3.79 19.61 -4.51
CA GLN A 36 -2.50 18.94 -4.76
C GLN A 36 -1.45 19.92 -5.31
N GLN A 37 -1.85 20.82 -6.21
CA GLN A 37 -0.96 21.85 -6.75
C GLN A 37 -0.52 22.86 -5.69
N ASP A 38 -1.42 23.28 -4.80
CA ASP A 38 -1.10 24.22 -3.72
C ASP A 38 -0.16 23.59 -2.68
N MET A 39 -0.34 22.30 -2.34
CA MET A 39 0.63 21.58 -1.50
C MET A 39 1.99 21.46 -2.18
N ALA A 40 2.04 21.02 -3.45
CA ALA A 40 3.30 20.87 -4.18
C ALA A 40 4.05 22.21 -4.36
N ARG A 41 3.33 23.34 -4.36
CA ARG A 41 3.91 24.68 -4.38
C ARG A 41 4.45 25.12 -3.02
N ARG A 42 3.76 24.77 -1.92
CA ARG A 42 4.19 25.11 -0.56
C ARG A 42 5.38 24.27 -0.11
N ASP A 43 5.38 22.99 -0.48
CA ASP A 43 6.36 22.01 -0.05
C ASP A 43 6.76 21.08 -1.21
N PRO A 44 7.64 21.55 -2.10
CA PRO A 44 8.05 20.80 -3.28
C PRO A 44 8.90 19.58 -2.93
N THR A 45 9.58 19.60 -1.79
CA THR A 45 10.42 18.48 -1.34
C THR A 45 9.55 17.32 -0.90
N ARG A 46 8.53 17.56 -0.05
CA ARG A 46 7.62 16.50 0.40
C ARG A 46 6.77 15.95 -0.73
N ALA A 47 6.23 16.81 -1.61
CA ALA A 47 5.50 16.34 -2.79
C ALA A 47 6.35 15.41 -3.66
N CYS A 48 7.62 15.77 -3.90
CA CYS A 48 8.55 14.92 -4.65
C CYS A 48 8.85 13.58 -3.95
N LEU A 49 8.89 13.54 -2.62
CA LEU A 49 9.08 12.31 -1.85
C LEU A 49 7.84 11.43 -1.90
N THR A 50 6.65 12.01 -1.69
CA THR A 50 5.36 11.31 -1.75
C THR A 50 5.17 10.66 -3.12
N ASP A 51 5.37 11.41 -4.22
CA ASP A 51 5.27 10.88 -5.58
C ASP A 51 6.25 9.73 -5.82
N ARG A 52 7.48 9.87 -5.30
CA ARG A 52 8.51 8.83 -5.44
C ARG A 52 8.14 7.56 -4.68
N LEU A 53 7.59 7.66 -3.47
CA LEU A 53 7.14 6.52 -2.67
C LEU A 53 5.94 5.83 -3.30
N GLN A 54 4.97 6.60 -3.80
CA GLN A 54 3.83 6.04 -4.54
C GLN A 54 4.27 5.33 -5.82
N GLY A 55 5.28 5.88 -6.52
CA GLY A 55 5.93 5.22 -7.66
C GLY A 55 6.62 3.89 -7.30
N MET A 56 6.91 3.64 -6.03
CA MET A 56 7.43 2.36 -5.52
C MET A 56 6.32 1.41 -5.04
N GLY A 57 5.05 1.79 -5.18
CA GLY A 57 3.90 1.00 -4.72
C GLY A 57 3.57 1.18 -3.23
N ILE A 58 4.11 2.22 -2.58
CA ILE A 58 3.69 2.59 -1.22
C ILE A 58 2.34 3.30 -1.32
N ASP A 59 1.42 2.94 -0.42
CA ASP A 59 0.11 3.57 -0.34
C ASP A 59 0.22 5.09 -0.12
N ALA A 60 -0.73 5.86 -0.67
CA ALA A 60 -0.69 7.31 -0.64
C ALA A 60 -0.69 7.88 0.79
N GLU A 61 -1.47 7.29 1.70
CA GLU A 61 -1.54 7.73 3.09
C GLU A 61 -0.23 7.44 3.82
N VAL A 62 0.34 6.26 3.61
CA VAL A 62 1.63 5.86 4.18
C VAL A 62 2.76 6.73 3.64
N ALA A 63 2.76 7.02 2.34
CA ALA A 63 3.76 7.86 1.68
C ALA A 63 3.75 9.28 2.26
N GLU A 64 2.56 9.86 2.44
CA GLU A 64 2.41 11.20 3.03
C GLU A 64 2.86 11.21 4.49
N GLN A 65 2.49 10.18 5.28
CA GLN A 65 2.95 10.03 6.66
C GLN A 65 4.47 9.97 6.75
N MET A 66 5.12 9.21 5.85
CA MET A 66 6.59 9.12 5.81
C MET A 66 7.24 10.45 5.43
N ALA A 67 6.67 11.17 4.46
CA ALA A 67 7.18 12.46 4.00
C ALA A 67 7.00 13.56 5.05
N CYS A 68 5.93 13.54 5.86
CA CYS A 68 5.66 14.52 6.92
C CYS A 68 6.75 14.65 7.98
N PHE A 69 7.60 13.63 8.17
CA PHE A 69 8.69 13.67 9.16
C PHE A 69 9.95 14.35 8.64
N ILE A 70 9.99 14.77 7.37
CA ILE A 70 11.18 15.34 6.75
C ILE A 70 11.08 16.88 6.75
N PRO A 71 12.08 17.60 7.27
CA PRO A 71 12.12 19.05 7.24
C PRO A 71 12.12 19.64 5.82
N ASP A 72 11.57 20.84 5.68
CA ASP A 72 11.43 21.51 4.37
C ASP A 72 12.71 22.28 3.96
N ASP A 73 13.67 22.42 4.88
CA ASP A 73 14.90 23.22 4.73
C ASP A 73 16.12 22.42 4.24
N VAL A 74 15.94 21.13 3.94
CA VAL A 74 17.01 20.25 3.48
C VAL A 74 16.95 20.02 1.96
N SER A 75 18.10 19.71 1.36
CA SER A 75 18.14 19.37 -0.07
C SER A 75 17.38 18.06 -0.34
N ARG A 76 16.84 17.87 -1.56
CA ARG A 76 16.17 16.61 -1.95
C ARG A 76 16.98 15.34 -1.67
N LYS A 77 18.31 15.42 -1.79
CA LYS A 77 19.20 14.27 -1.52
C LYS A 77 19.26 13.97 -0.03
N GLU A 78 19.39 15.00 0.81
CA GLU A 78 19.38 14.87 2.27
C GLU A 78 18.02 14.41 2.76
N ALA A 79 16.94 14.97 2.23
CA ALA A 79 15.56 14.58 2.50
C ALA A 79 15.33 13.09 2.26
N TRP A 80 15.78 12.58 1.10
CA TRP A 80 15.68 11.16 0.76
C TRP A 80 16.50 10.28 1.70
N ASN A 81 17.72 10.67 2.02
CA ASN A 81 18.57 9.93 2.95
C ASN A 81 17.97 9.90 4.36
N ALA A 82 17.44 11.03 4.85
CA ALA A 82 16.78 11.14 6.14
C ALA A 82 15.54 10.23 6.20
N LEU A 83 14.74 10.20 5.13
CA LEU A 83 13.60 9.29 5.01
C LEU A 83 14.02 7.83 5.09
N LEU A 84 15.07 7.43 4.35
CA LEU A 84 15.59 6.06 4.42
C LEU A 84 16.12 5.73 5.81
N SER A 85 16.84 6.65 6.47
CA SER A 85 17.33 6.48 7.83
C SER A 85 16.20 6.32 8.83
N MET A 86 15.13 7.10 8.70
CA MET A 86 13.93 6.96 9.53
C MET A 86 13.31 5.57 9.37
N VAL A 87 13.12 5.11 8.13
CA VAL A 87 12.54 3.79 7.85
C VAL A 87 13.40 2.67 8.42
N VAL A 88 14.72 2.73 8.24
CA VAL A 88 15.65 1.75 8.82
C VAL A 88 15.55 1.71 10.35
N ASN A 89 15.46 2.88 11.00
CA ASN A 89 15.35 2.96 12.46
C ASN A 89 14.01 2.46 13.01
N GLN A 90 12.94 2.50 12.20
CA GLN A 90 11.61 2.02 12.58
C GLN A 90 11.37 0.54 12.24
N MET A 91 12.21 -0.08 11.41
CA MET A 91 12.06 -1.49 11.03
C MET A 91 12.62 -2.41 12.11
N HIS A 92 11.72 -3.07 12.84
CA HIS A 92 12.07 -4.17 13.73
C HIS A 92 12.34 -5.43 12.90
N THR A 93 13.62 -5.82 12.79
CA THR A 93 14.00 -7.08 12.14
C THR A 93 14.14 -8.18 13.18
N THR A 94 13.71 -9.40 12.83
CA THR A 94 13.73 -10.54 13.74
C THR A 94 15.10 -11.24 13.80
N ASN A 95 16.16 -10.70 13.18
CA ASN A 95 17.54 -11.24 13.22
C ASN A 95 17.66 -12.78 13.10
N ASN A 96 16.81 -13.41 12.28
CA ASN A 96 16.69 -14.88 12.14
C ASN A 96 16.37 -15.62 13.44
N ASP A 97 15.56 -15.03 14.32
CA ASP A 97 15.18 -15.58 15.62
C ASP A 97 14.54 -16.96 15.51
N ILE A 98 13.74 -17.20 14.46
CA ILE A 98 13.15 -18.51 14.15
C ILE A 98 14.23 -19.61 14.09
N LEU A 99 15.39 -19.31 13.53
CA LEU A 99 16.51 -20.26 13.44
C LEU A 99 17.32 -20.32 14.75
N ARG A 100 17.43 -19.21 15.49
CA ARG A 100 18.26 -19.13 16.71
C ARG A 100 17.58 -19.75 17.92
N GLN A 101 16.29 -19.50 18.09
CA GLN A 101 15.49 -19.99 19.21
C GLN A 101 15.09 -21.46 19.01
N GLY A 102 15.02 -21.92 17.75
CA GLY A 102 14.49 -23.24 17.43
C GLY A 102 13.01 -23.36 17.80
N GLY A 103 12.48 -24.58 17.80
CA GLY A 103 11.08 -24.85 18.15
C GLY A 103 10.21 -25.25 16.95
N VAL A 104 8.89 -25.26 17.17
CA VAL A 104 7.89 -25.68 16.19
C VAL A 104 7.19 -24.45 15.63
N TYR A 105 7.23 -24.28 14.31
CA TYR A 105 6.62 -23.15 13.61
C TYR A 105 5.65 -23.65 12.55
N ALA A 106 4.50 -22.99 12.44
CA ALA A 106 3.52 -23.23 11.39
C ALA A 106 3.41 -21.99 10.49
N LEU A 107 3.53 -22.17 9.17
CA LEU A 107 3.31 -21.11 8.19
C LEU A 107 1.87 -21.19 7.66
N VAL A 108 1.08 -20.15 7.93
CA VAL A 108 -0.34 -20.07 7.61
C VAL A 108 -0.61 -18.87 6.69
N GLY A 109 -1.52 -19.01 5.74
CA GLY A 109 -1.87 -17.96 4.78
C GLY A 109 -2.50 -18.51 3.49
N PRO A 110 -2.97 -17.64 2.58
CA PRO A 110 -3.64 -18.05 1.34
C PRO A 110 -2.71 -18.82 0.40
N THR A 111 -3.27 -19.48 -0.62
CA THR A 111 -2.47 -20.17 -1.66
C THR A 111 -1.65 -19.16 -2.46
N GLY A 112 -0.50 -19.58 -3.01
CA GLY A 112 0.33 -18.73 -3.87
C GLY A 112 1.28 -17.74 -3.17
N VAL A 113 1.10 -17.43 -1.88
CA VAL A 113 1.98 -16.46 -1.16
C VAL A 113 3.38 -16.98 -0.80
N GLY A 114 3.73 -18.18 -1.26
CA GLY A 114 5.08 -18.73 -1.07
C GLY A 114 5.33 -19.48 0.23
N LYS A 115 4.30 -19.89 1.01
CA LYS A 115 4.46 -20.64 2.28
C LYS A 115 5.40 -21.84 2.16
N THR A 116 5.16 -22.73 1.20
CA THR A 116 5.99 -23.93 0.96
C THR A 116 7.43 -23.54 0.63
N THR A 117 7.62 -22.52 -0.20
CA THR A 117 8.94 -22.01 -0.57
C THR A 117 9.67 -21.42 0.64
N THR A 118 8.95 -20.69 1.51
CA THR A 118 9.52 -20.10 2.73
C THR A 118 9.92 -21.17 3.74
N VAL A 119 9.09 -22.19 3.98
CA VAL A 119 9.46 -23.33 4.85
C VAL A 119 10.70 -24.03 4.31
N ALA A 120 10.77 -24.29 3.00
CA ALA A 120 11.93 -24.94 2.39
C ALA A 120 13.21 -24.10 2.56
N LYS A 121 13.13 -22.78 2.38
CA LYS A 121 14.27 -21.86 2.62
C LYS A 121 14.73 -21.87 4.07
N LEU A 122 13.79 -21.78 5.02
CA LEU A 122 14.10 -21.82 6.45
C LEU A 122 14.73 -23.16 6.84
N ALA A 123 14.21 -24.28 6.33
CA ALA A 123 14.76 -25.60 6.59
C ALA A 123 16.17 -25.77 6.02
N ALA A 124 16.42 -25.30 4.80
CA ALA A 124 17.75 -25.34 4.19
C ALA A 124 18.76 -24.53 5.01
N LEU A 125 18.39 -23.31 5.45
CA LEU A 125 19.22 -22.48 6.31
C LEU A 125 19.47 -23.15 7.68
N GLY A 126 18.45 -23.75 8.27
CA GLY A 126 18.56 -24.50 9.53
C GLY A 126 19.49 -25.70 9.40
N ALA A 127 19.33 -26.51 8.36
CA ALA A 127 20.15 -27.69 8.11
C ALA A 127 21.61 -27.32 7.82
N GLN A 128 21.84 -26.23 7.06
CA GLN A 128 23.19 -25.71 6.80
C GLN A 128 23.89 -25.26 8.09
N LYS A 129 23.15 -24.63 9.01
CA LYS A 129 23.71 -24.05 10.23
C LYS A 129 23.86 -25.04 11.38
N TYR A 130 22.95 -26.01 11.50
CA TYR A 130 22.83 -26.87 12.68
C TYR A 130 22.89 -28.38 12.37
N GLY A 131 22.88 -28.77 11.09
CA GLY A 131 22.81 -30.16 10.66
C GLY A 131 21.42 -30.58 10.22
N ALA A 132 21.34 -31.46 9.22
CA ALA A 132 20.08 -31.94 8.66
C ALA A 132 19.25 -32.75 9.67
N ASP A 133 19.90 -33.41 10.63
CA ASP A 133 19.27 -34.16 11.72
C ASP A 133 18.57 -33.26 12.75
N LYS A 134 18.79 -31.94 12.69
CA LYS A 134 18.18 -30.94 13.59
C LYS A 134 16.94 -30.26 13.00
N VAL A 135 16.53 -30.64 11.78
CA VAL A 135 15.39 -30.03 11.09
C VAL A 135 14.41 -31.10 10.65
N ALA A 136 13.13 -30.89 10.96
CA ALA A 136 12.04 -31.71 10.45
C ALA A 136 11.01 -30.83 9.74
N LEU A 137 10.52 -31.28 8.58
CA LEU A 137 9.39 -30.66 7.90
C LEU A 137 8.17 -31.56 8.03
N ILE A 138 7.03 -30.95 8.38
CA ILE A 138 5.73 -31.60 8.39
C ILE A 138 4.84 -30.81 7.44
N THR A 139 4.25 -31.47 6.45
CA THR A 139 3.25 -30.85 5.57
C THR A 139 1.86 -31.28 5.99
N THR A 140 0.97 -30.31 6.18
CA THR A 140 -0.47 -30.52 6.33
C THR A 140 -1.24 -30.18 5.05
N ASP A 141 -0.53 -29.70 4.02
CA ASP A 141 -1.11 -29.36 2.72
C ASP A 141 -1.31 -30.66 1.90
N THR A 142 -2.50 -31.25 2.03
CA THR A 142 -2.93 -32.43 1.28
C THR A 142 -3.61 -32.07 -0.05
N TYR A 143 -3.67 -30.77 -0.40
CA TYR A 143 -4.49 -30.26 -1.51
C TYR A 143 -3.60 -29.73 -2.65
N ARG A 144 -2.79 -30.60 -3.24
CA ARG A 144 -2.20 -30.35 -4.57
C ARG A 144 -2.93 -31.19 -5.61
N ILE A 145 -3.85 -30.55 -6.34
CA ILE A 145 -4.41 -31.10 -7.57
C ILE A 145 -3.24 -31.12 -8.59
N GLY A 146 -2.74 -32.32 -8.93
CA GLY A 146 -1.62 -32.50 -9.87
C GLY A 146 -0.59 -33.58 -9.50
N ALA A 147 -0.83 -34.41 -8.49
CA ALA A 147 -0.04 -35.61 -8.22
C ALA A 147 -0.88 -36.87 -8.42
N TYR A 148 -1.21 -37.16 -9.68
CA TYR A 148 -1.53 -38.48 -10.23
C TYR A 148 -0.98 -38.54 -11.64
#